data_AF-A0A7J4JZS7-F1
#
_entry.id   AF-A0A7J4JZS7-F1
#
_cell.length_a   1.000
_cell.length_b   1.000
_cell.length_c   1.000
_cell.angle_alpha   90.00
_cell.angle_beta   90.00
_cell.angle_gamma   90.00
#
_symmetry.space_group_name_H-M   'P 1'
#
loop_
_entity.id
_entity.type
_entity.pdbx_description
1 polymer ?
#
loop_
_entity_poly.entity_id
_entity_poly.type
_entity_poly.pdbx_seq_one_letter_code
_entity_poly.pdbx_strand_id
1 'polypeptide(L)'
;MNLKQTAHAIIVVALLFALFGCISPQEKKNSGSELQNPVSNLISQDSIPVLGQLEKNISSVPVVQNSTINVSENSEKKFYGNEGLKIITDDTYSFMISDDDGDIRTVCERPCNVPRSTLIAKHKGMTAAVNKLKKLLSVDFAGGVKPIKVHLASDATCGNATDESTGFYLISSGSDYGTVHICTFDYEKKNRILPFNEEHAIRIQDQLLFIHEAAHVMFYKRTIVSYEIQEQFVKAISFHISGNWDGNGTGDSNFKSVSTACDQSIFSFAKAPFLLCKYYGFDFNDYGSIFLLIDKEFGKTTKPIIDSKFKNYISDVVGKDTSDAWKAHQE
;
A
#
# COMPACT_ATOMS: atom_id res chain seq x y z
N MET A 1 22.60 -43.06 -17.60
CA MET A 1 21.15 -43.37 -17.70
C MET A 1 20.60 -43.40 -16.28
N ASN A 2 19.59 -42.65 -15.82
CA ASN A 2 18.76 -41.61 -16.41
C ASN A 2 18.16 -40.86 -15.18
N LEU A 3 18.62 -39.64 -14.89
CA LEU A 3 17.99 -38.74 -13.90
C LEU A 3 16.90 -37.95 -14.62
N LYS A 4 15.63 -38.29 -14.39
CA LYS A 4 14.47 -37.46 -14.74
C LYS A 4 13.39 -37.67 -13.68
N GLN A 5 12.64 -36.60 -13.41
CA GLN A 5 11.58 -36.43 -12.38
C GLN A 5 12.21 -35.98 -11.05
N THR A 6 12.03 -34.74 -10.56
CA THR A 6 10.86 -33.85 -10.58
C THR A 6 11.30 -32.40 -10.48
N ALA A 7 10.95 -31.56 -11.46
CA ALA A 7 10.99 -30.11 -11.33
C ALA A 7 9.61 -29.59 -11.76
N HIS A 8 8.77 -29.25 -10.79
CA HIS A 8 7.52 -28.53 -11.02
C HIS A 8 7.61 -27.16 -10.33
N ALA A 9 7.66 -26.14 -11.18
CA ALA A 9 7.17 -24.77 -11.00
C ALA A 9 7.44 -24.07 -9.65
N ILE A 10 8.62 -23.48 -9.53
CA ILE A 10 8.80 -22.22 -8.80
C ILE A 10 8.71 -21.11 -9.85
N ILE A 11 7.59 -20.42 -9.94
CA ILE A 11 7.50 -19.15 -10.66
C ILE A 11 7.93 -18.07 -9.67
N VAL A 12 9.24 -17.79 -9.63
CA VAL A 12 9.78 -16.57 -9.00
C VAL A 12 9.79 -15.50 -10.08
N VAL A 13 8.88 -14.53 -9.97
CA VAL A 13 8.98 -13.27 -10.73
C VAL A 13 10.00 -12.41 -9.99
N ALA A 14 11.27 -12.56 -10.35
CA ALA A 14 12.34 -11.66 -9.95
C ALA A 14 12.83 -10.92 -11.19
N LEU A 15 12.30 -9.71 -11.40
CA LEU A 15 12.83 -8.72 -12.31
C LEU A 15 12.41 -7.33 -11.80
N LEU A 16 13.14 -6.84 -10.82
CA LEU A 16 13.03 -5.49 -10.26
C LEU A 16 14.42 -4.86 -10.29
N PHE A 17 14.75 -4.24 -11.43
CA PHE A 17 15.82 -3.25 -11.53
C PHE A 17 15.24 -1.98 -12.15
N ALA A 18 15.61 -0.84 -11.56
CA ALA A 18 15.39 0.53 -12.03
C ALA A 18 14.06 1.23 -11.70
N LEU A 19 13.71 1.44 -10.41
CA LEU A 19 12.75 2.52 -10.06
C LEU A 19 13.00 3.29 -8.74
N PHE A 20 14.12 3.12 -8.03
CA PHE A 20 14.43 3.94 -6.83
C PHE A 20 15.82 4.60 -6.81
N GLY A 21 16.55 4.61 -7.93
CA GLY A 21 17.82 5.31 -8.05
C GLY A 21 17.77 6.39 -9.12
N CYS A 22 17.65 7.66 -8.71
CA CYS A 22 18.21 8.88 -9.32
C CYS A 22 17.35 10.12 -9.05
N ILE A 23 17.52 10.74 -7.89
CA ILE A 23 17.58 12.20 -7.82
C ILE A 23 18.99 12.53 -7.35
N SER A 24 19.88 12.78 -8.32
CA SER A 24 21.19 13.37 -8.04
C SER A 24 20.97 14.85 -7.71
N PRO A 25 21.52 15.39 -6.61
CA PRO A 25 21.38 16.80 -6.31
C PRO A 25 22.21 17.61 -7.33
N GLN A 26 21.54 18.44 -8.14
CA GLN A 26 22.25 19.45 -8.92
C GLN A 26 22.84 20.50 -7.97
N GLU A 27 24.18 20.62 -8.03
CA GLU A 27 24.92 21.74 -7.49
C GLU A 27 24.36 23.06 -8.04
N LYS A 28 23.76 23.87 -7.15
CA LYS A 28 23.48 25.28 -7.44
C LYS A 28 24.81 26.02 -7.55
N LYS A 29 25.19 26.39 -8.78
CA LYS A 29 26.18 27.45 -9.00
C LYS A 29 25.54 28.80 -8.69
N ASN A 30 26.17 29.49 -7.74
CA ASN A 30 25.98 30.91 -7.46
C ASN A 30 26.26 31.76 -8.71
N SER A 31 25.34 32.65 -9.04
CA SER A 31 25.66 33.95 -9.63
C SER A 31 24.68 34.97 -9.10
N GLY A 32 25.18 35.83 -8.21
CA GLY A 32 24.44 36.96 -7.70
C GLY A 32 24.28 38.06 -8.74
N SER A 33 23.20 38.82 -8.58
CA SER A 33 23.17 40.24 -8.92
C SER A 33 22.09 40.88 -8.07
N GLU A 34 22.53 41.79 -7.20
CA GLU A 34 21.73 42.78 -6.49
C GLU A 34 20.86 43.59 -7.47
N LEU A 35 19.66 43.99 -7.04
CA LEU A 35 19.31 45.42 -6.92
C LEU A 35 17.92 45.62 -6.26
N GLN A 36 17.94 46.44 -5.20
CA GLN A 36 17.00 47.50 -4.84
C GLN A 36 15.55 47.20 -4.40
N ASN A 37 15.34 47.35 -3.08
CA ASN A 37 14.13 47.88 -2.45
C ASN A 37 13.94 49.38 -2.78
N PRO A 38 12.70 49.90 -2.69
CA PRO A 38 12.33 50.74 -1.53
C PRO A 38 10.91 50.44 -0.97
N VAL A 39 10.74 50.37 0.37
CA VAL A 39 10.10 51.39 1.27
C VAL A 39 8.59 51.62 0.93
N SER A 40 7.56 51.49 1.80
CA SER A 40 7.36 51.96 3.19
C SER A 40 6.00 51.48 3.80
N ASN A 41 6.02 51.23 5.12
CA ASN A 41 5.09 51.60 6.22
C ASN A 41 3.54 51.59 6.10
N LEU A 42 2.85 50.97 7.10
CA LEU A 42 1.92 51.58 8.10
C LEU A 42 1.28 50.47 9.00
N ILE A 43 1.60 50.39 10.33
CA ILE A 43 0.79 50.74 11.56
C ILE A 43 -0.58 50.01 11.63
N SER A 44 -1.01 49.24 12.66
CA SER A 44 -1.22 49.48 14.12
C SER A 44 -1.52 48.12 14.79
N GLN A 45 -0.88 47.65 15.87
CA GLN A 45 -1.16 47.85 17.31
C GLN A 45 -2.63 47.85 17.78
N ASP A 46 -2.91 46.91 18.71
CA ASP A 46 -3.83 46.89 19.87
C ASP A 46 -4.65 45.58 19.95
N SER A 47 -4.93 44.93 21.08
CA SER A 47 -4.38 44.86 22.44
C SER A 47 -5.07 43.66 23.14
N ILE A 48 -4.45 43.13 24.19
CA ILE A 48 -4.86 41.97 25.01
C ILE A 48 -5.94 42.40 26.04
N PRO A 49 -6.78 41.49 26.57
CA PRO A 49 -6.68 41.25 28.01
C PRO A 49 -6.70 39.77 28.43
N VAL A 50 -5.93 39.54 29.49
CA VAL A 50 -5.72 38.35 30.32
C VAL A 50 -6.81 38.24 31.39
N LEU A 51 -7.26 37.01 31.72
CA LEU A 51 -7.65 36.47 33.05
C LEU A 51 -8.43 35.16 32.83
N GLY A 52 -8.25 34.05 33.55
CA GLY A 52 -7.56 33.82 34.81
C GLY A 52 -7.45 32.32 35.12
N GLN A 53 -6.70 32.06 36.19
CA GLN A 53 -6.31 30.78 36.75
C GLN A 53 -7.49 29.91 37.23
N LEU A 54 -7.33 28.59 37.12
CA LEU A 54 -7.91 27.64 38.06
C LEU A 54 -6.98 26.43 38.20
N GLU A 55 -6.32 26.33 39.35
CA GLU A 55 -5.61 25.16 39.82
C GLU A 55 -6.55 24.17 40.53
N LYS A 56 -6.10 22.91 40.58
CA LYS A 56 -6.14 21.94 41.68
C LYS A 56 -7.10 20.73 41.63
N ASN A 57 -6.42 19.59 41.77
CA ASN A 57 -6.72 18.38 42.56
C ASN A 57 -7.60 17.29 41.95
N ILE A 58 -6.98 16.21 41.44
CA ILE A 58 -7.34 14.79 41.70
C ILE A 58 -6.03 13.96 41.57
N SER A 59 -5.38 13.59 42.67
CA SER A 59 -5.49 12.33 43.44
C SER A 59 -4.80 11.10 42.81
N SER A 60 -4.03 10.45 43.69
CA SER A 60 -3.03 9.39 43.52
C SER A 60 -3.50 8.10 42.83
N VAL A 61 -2.67 7.59 41.91
CA VAL A 61 -2.73 6.22 41.36
C VAL A 61 -1.79 5.31 42.17
N PRO A 62 -2.21 4.12 42.62
CA PRO A 62 -1.35 3.22 43.38
C PRO A 62 -0.39 2.44 42.47
N VAL A 63 0.82 2.26 42.99
CA VAL A 63 1.90 1.41 42.47
C VAL A 63 1.49 -0.06 42.59
N VAL A 64 1.39 -0.76 41.45
CA VAL A 64 1.19 -2.22 41.43
C VAL A 64 2.56 -2.90 41.43
N GLN A 65 2.79 -3.73 42.44
CA GLN A 65 3.99 -4.53 42.65
C GLN A 65 4.10 -5.69 41.65
N ASN A 66 5.33 -5.97 41.24
CA ASN A 66 5.73 -7.12 40.44
C ASN A 66 5.39 -8.46 41.13
N SER A 67 4.55 -9.28 40.49
CA SER A 67 4.47 -10.71 40.78
C SER A 67 5.00 -11.50 39.58
N THR A 68 6.07 -12.26 39.82
CA THR A 68 6.62 -13.27 38.93
C THR A 68 5.58 -14.38 38.70
N ILE A 69 5.13 -14.56 37.45
CA ILE A 69 4.20 -15.64 37.08
C ILE A 69 4.99 -16.68 36.28
N ASN A 70 5.08 -17.89 36.85
CA ASN A 70 5.45 -19.11 36.13
C ASN A 70 4.36 -19.43 35.11
N VAL A 71 4.70 -19.38 33.82
CA VAL A 71 3.77 -19.69 32.73
C VAL A 71 3.82 -21.20 32.46
N SER A 72 2.76 -21.91 32.85
CA SER A 72 2.44 -23.24 32.34
C SER A 72 1.65 -23.12 31.02
N GLU A 73 2.00 -23.97 30.06
CA GLU A 73 1.42 -24.12 28.73
C GLU A 73 -0.11 -24.16 28.73
N ASN A 74 -0.72 -23.08 28.23
CA ASN A 74 -2.03 -23.07 27.60
C ASN A 74 -2.08 -21.79 26.76
N SER A 75 -2.09 -21.93 25.43
CA SER A 75 -2.14 -20.83 24.46
C SER A 75 -3.52 -20.14 24.50
N GLU A 76 -3.75 -19.35 25.55
CA GLU A 76 -4.93 -18.48 25.64
C GLU A 76 -4.88 -17.44 24.52
N LYS A 77 -5.83 -17.54 23.57
CA LYS A 77 -6.18 -16.45 22.66
C LYS A 77 -6.75 -15.30 23.49
N LYS A 78 -5.92 -14.33 23.87
CA LYS A 78 -6.36 -13.13 24.60
C LYS A 78 -6.86 -12.07 23.62
N PHE A 79 -8.17 -11.87 23.59
CA PHE A 79 -8.80 -10.79 22.84
C PHE A 79 -8.65 -9.47 23.62
N TYR A 80 -7.89 -8.53 23.06
CA TYR A 80 -7.80 -7.16 23.57
C TYR A 80 -8.60 -6.24 22.65
N GLY A 81 -9.85 -5.93 23.02
CA GLY A 81 -10.75 -5.11 22.21
C GLY A 81 -10.47 -3.61 22.34
N ASN A 82 -9.79 -3.04 21.36
CA ASN A 82 -10.19 -1.72 20.85
C ASN A 82 -11.33 -1.99 19.85
N GLU A 83 -12.45 -1.28 19.94
CA GLU A 83 -13.69 -1.52 19.17
C GLU A 83 -13.41 -2.01 17.73
N GLY A 84 -13.88 -3.22 17.40
CA GLY A 84 -13.78 -3.82 16.05
C GLY A 84 -12.47 -4.52 15.68
N LEU A 85 -11.45 -4.55 16.56
CA LEU A 85 -10.18 -5.25 16.29
C LEU A 85 -10.01 -6.52 17.14
N LYS A 86 -9.66 -7.62 16.48
CA LYS A 86 -9.26 -8.88 17.10
C LYS A 86 -7.74 -8.99 17.09
N ILE A 87 -7.14 -9.06 18.28
CA ILE A 87 -5.71 -9.31 18.44
C ILE A 87 -5.54 -10.77 18.86
N ILE A 88 -4.83 -11.52 18.04
CA ILE A 88 -4.56 -12.94 18.22
C ILE A 88 -3.07 -13.12 18.46
N THR A 89 -2.72 -13.95 19.42
CA THR A 89 -1.34 -14.32 19.76
C THR A 89 -1.26 -15.83 19.85
N ASP A 90 -0.25 -16.44 19.24
CA ASP A 90 -0.02 -17.89 19.30
C ASP A 90 1.49 -18.20 19.29
N ASP A 91 1.87 -19.46 19.05
CA ASP A 91 3.26 -19.88 19.04
C ASP A 91 4.06 -19.34 17.86
N THR A 92 3.38 -18.98 16.77
CA THR A 92 3.96 -18.44 15.54
C THR A 92 3.95 -16.90 15.55
N TYR A 93 2.83 -16.29 15.92
CA TYR A 93 2.62 -14.85 15.85
C TYR A 93 2.65 -14.20 17.23
N SER A 94 3.51 -13.19 17.38
CA SER A 94 3.45 -12.31 18.56
C SER A 94 2.19 -11.45 18.53
N PHE A 95 1.79 -11.00 17.33
CA PHE A 95 0.56 -10.26 17.10
C PHE A 95 0.01 -10.58 15.71
N MET A 96 -1.27 -10.92 15.66
CA MET A 96 -2.07 -10.94 14.44
C MET A 96 -3.31 -10.08 14.68
N ILE A 97 -3.42 -8.98 13.93
CA ILE A 97 -4.53 -8.02 14.04
C ILE A 97 -5.47 -8.25 12.87
N SER A 98 -6.76 -8.46 13.16
CA SER A 98 -7.83 -8.63 12.17
C SER A 98 -8.97 -7.68 12.49
N ASP A 99 -9.58 -7.11 11.45
CA ASP A 99 -10.89 -6.49 11.53
C ASP A 99 -12.01 -7.56 11.52
N ASP A 100 -13.25 -7.11 11.68
CA ASP A 100 -14.43 -7.98 11.64
C ASP A 100 -14.75 -8.51 10.24
N ASP A 101 -14.43 -7.74 9.20
CA ASP A 101 -14.62 -8.13 7.80
C ASP A 101 -13.64 -9.26 7.38
N GLY A 102 -12.50 -9.38 8.08
CA GLY A 102 -11.53 -10.45 7.90
C GLY A 102 -10.78 -10.40 6.56
N ASP A 103 -10.77 -9.24 5.91
CA ASP A 103 -10.13 -9.04 4.61
C ASP A 103 -8.61 -9.15 4.71
N ILE A 104 -8.05 -8.45 5.69
CA ILE A 104 -6.62 -8.35 5.92
C ILE A 104 -6.28 -8.71 7.36
N ARG A 105 -5.09 -9.28 7.54
CA ARG A 105 -4.51 -9.56 8.84
C ARG A 105 -3.10 -9.01 8.89
N THR A 106 -2.87 -8.03 9.76
CA THR A 106 -1.50 -7.57 10.01
C THR A 106 -0.81 -8.58 10.92
N VAL A 107 0.30 -9.14 10.47
CA VAL A 107 1.04 -10.19 11.20
C VAL A 107 2.43 -9.70 11.58
N CYS A 108 2.88 -10.16 12.75
CA CYS A 108 4.25 -9.99 13.23
C CYS A 108 4.69 -11.29 13.92
N GLU A 109 5.65 -12.00 13.31
CA GLU A 109 6.19 -13.25 13.83
C GLU A 109 6.95 -13.03 15.16
N ARG A 110 7.20 -14.09 15.93
CA ARG A 110 7.97 -14.02 17.18
C ARG A 110 9.49 -14.17 16.91
N PRO A 111 10.34 -13.30 17.47
CA PRO A 111 10.03 -12.11 18.26
C PRO A 111 9.58 -10.92 17.39
N CYS A 112 8.51 -10.23 17.82
CA CYS A 112 8.05 -9.05 17.10
C CYS A 112 8.76 -7.78 17.59
N ASN A 113 9.54 -7.17 16.69
CA ASN A 113 10.30 -5.95 16.97
C ASN A 113 9.49 -4.67 16.71
N VAL A 114 8.30 -4.79 16.11
CA VAL A 114 7.45 -3.64 15.80
C VAL A 114 6.60 -3.27 17.03
N PRO A 115 6.58 -2.00 17.48
CA PRO A 115 5.71 -1.58 18.56
C PRO A 115 4.24 -1.87 18.25
N ARG A 116 3.52 -2.42 19.25
CA ARG A 116 2.11 -2.82 19.09
C ARG A 116 1.20 -1.67 18.65
N SER A 117 1.42 -0.45 19.15
CA SER A 117 0.59 0.70 18.75
C SER A 117 0.80 1.06 17.28
N THR A 118 2.04 1.01 16.78
CA THR A 118 2.36 1.16 15.35
C THR A 118 1.69 0.07 14.50
N LEU A 119 1.69 -1.20 14.94
CA LEU A 119 0.98 -2.28 14.24
C LEU A 119 -0.53 -2.01 14.13
N ILE A 120 -1.16 -1.54 15.22
CA ILE A 120 -2.58 -1.19 15.24
C ILE A 120 -2.86 -0.01 14.31
N ALA A 121 -2.05 1.05 14.38
CA ALA A 121 -2.16 2.20 13.49
C ALA A 121 -2.03 1.80 12.02
N LYS A 122 -1.03 0.98 11.70
CA LYS A 122 -0.82 0.46 10.34
C LYS A 122 -2.01 -0.36 9.87
N HIS A 123 -2.53 -1.25 10.70
CA HIS A 123 -3.71 -2.05 10.37
C HIS A 123 -4.93 -1.17 10.04
N LYS A 124 -5.20 -0.13 10.85
CA LYS A 124 -6.28 0.82 10.59
C LYS A 124 -6.09 1.58 9.28
N GLY A 125 -4.87 2.06 9.02
CA GLY A 125 -4.52 2.73 7.76
C GLY A 125 -4.75 1.83 6.55
N MET A 126 -4.26 0.59 6.61
CA MET A 126 -4.44 -0.42 5.55
C MET A 126 -5.92 -0.75 5.32
N THR A 127 -6.71 -0.91 6.39
CA THR A 127 -8.16 -1.17 6.29
C THR A 127 -8.87 -0.04 5.55
N ALA A 128 -8.61 1.21 5.94
CA ALA A 128 -9.17 2.38 5.25
C ALA A 128 -8.74 2.44 3.77
N ALA A 129 -7.50 2.07 3.47
CA ALA A 129 -6.99 2.03 2.11
C ALA A 129 -7.65 0.92 1.27
N VAL A 130 -7.82 -0.30 1.81
CA VAL A 130 -8.55 -1.39 1.15
C VAL A 130 -9.98 -0.98 0.82
N ASN A 131 -10.66 -0.28 1.74
CA ASN A 131 -12.02 0.20 1.49
C ASN A 131 -12.07 1.20 0.32
N LYS A 132 -11.08 2.09 0.19
CA LYS A 132 -10.95 2.95 -0.99
C LYS A 132 -10.68 2.15 -2.27
N LEU A 133 -9.81 1.14 -2.20
CA LEU A 133 -9.49 0.27 -3.33
C LEU A 133 -10.74 -0.49 -3.82
N LYS A 134 -11.46 -1.17 -2.93
CA LYS A 134 -12.71 -1.87 -3.26
C LYS A 134 -13.75 -0.94 -3.85
N LYS A 135 -13.89 0.26 -3.29
CA LYS A 135 -14.80 1.28 -3.82
C LYS A 135 -14.42 1.70 -5.24
N LEU A 136 -13.14 1.96 -5.49
CA LEU A 136 -12.63 2.34 -6.82
C LEU A 136 -12.88 1.24 -7.85
N LEU A 137 -12.56 -0.01 -7.50
CA LEU A 137 -12.66 -1.15 -8.41
C LEU A 137 -14.07 -1.75 -8.48
N SER A 138 -14.99 -1.30 -7.61
CA SER A 138 -16.37 -1.81 -7.53
C SER A 138 -16.48 -3.33 -7.35
N VAL A 139 -15.42 -3.97 -6.84
CA VAL A 139 -15.36 -5.41 -6.60
C VAL A 139 -14.63 -5.69 -5.29
N ASP A 140 -14.86 -6.89 -4.74
CA ASP A 140 -14.13 -7.40 -3.59
C ASP A 140 -12.91 -8.25 -4.03
N PHE A 141 -12.03 -8.63 -3.09
CA PHE A 141 -11.03 -9.66 -3.34
C PHE A 141 -11.72 -10.97 -3.77
N ALA A 142 -11.10 -11.69 -4.70
CA ALA A 142 -11.66 -12.94 -5.21
C ALA A 142 -11.85 -13.99 -4.09
N GLY A 143 -12.81 -14.90 -4.27
CA GLY A 143 -13.06 -15.99 -3.32
C GLY A 143 -11.80 -16.82 -3.03
N GLY A 144 -11.59 -17.13 -1.74
CA GLY A 144 -10.45 -17.91 -1.27
C GLY A 144 -9.10 -17.21 -1.43
N VAL A 145 -9.08 -15.88 -1.42
CA VAL A 145 -7.88 -15.03 -1.28
C VAL A 145 -7.76 -14.47 0.14
N LYS A 146 -8.90 -14.28 0.81
CA LYS A 146 -8.98 -13.75 2.18
C LYS A 146 -8.80 -14.86 3.21
N PRO A 147 -8.23 -14.55 4.38
CA PRO A 147 -7.61 -13.27 4.74
C PRO A 147 -6.25 -13.11 4.05
N ILE A 148 -5.93 -11.88 3.64
CA ILE A 148 -4.58 -11.54 3.17
C ILE A 148 -3.71 -11.26 4.40
N LYS A 149 -2.61 -11.99 4.57
CA LYS A 149 -1.65 -11.76 5.66
C LYS A 149 -0.67 -10.66 5.24
N VAL A 150 -0.53 -9.60 6.02
CA VAL A 150 0.36 -8.46 5.72
C VAL A 150 1.49 -8.41 6.74
N HIS A 151 2.71 -8.57 6.24
CA HIS A 151 3.95 -8.68 6.98
C HIS A 151 4.74 -7.39 6.83
N LEU A 152 5.04 -6.74 7.96
CA LEU A 152 5.67 -5.41 7.98
C LEU A 152 7.18 -5.47 8.22
N ALA A 153 7.74 -6.65 8.45
CA ALA A 153 9.15 -6.88 8.74
C ALA A 153 9.60 -8.23 8.17
N SER A 154 10.91 -8.47 8.18
CA SER A 154 11.53 -9.75 7.86
C SER A 154 10.99 -10.84 8.77
N ASP A 155 10.64 -11.97 8.18
CA ASP A 155 10.18 -13.14 8.89
C ASP A 155 10.32 -14.41 8.03
N ALA A 156 9.86 -15.56 8.53
CA ALA A 156 10.02 -16.83 7.81
C ALA A 156 9.26 -16.87 6.48
N THR A 157 8.23 -16.04 6.33
CA THR A 157 7.41 -15.97 5.09
C THR A 157 8.02 -15.00 4.08
N CYS A 158 8.42 -13.81 4.55
CA CYS A 158 8.91 -12.74 3.67
C CYS A 158 10.42 -12.78 3.43
N GLY A 159 11.15 -13.60 4.18
CA GLY A 159 12.60 -13.60 4.18
C GLY A 159 13.16 -12.32 4.78
N ASN A 160 14.44 -12.05 4.52
CA ASN A 160 15.13 -10.88 5.06
C ASN A 160 15.01 -9.67 4.13
N ALA A 161 14.74 -8.51 4.71
CA ALA A 161 14.82 -7.23 4.02
C ALA A 161 16.26 -6.95 3.55
N THR A 162 16.37 -6.40 2.35
CA THR A 162 17.60 -5.79 1.83
C THR A 162 17.42 -4.29 1.72
N ASP A 163 18.50 -3.54 1.49
CA ASP A 163 18.41 -2.10 1.22
C ASP A 163 17.59 -1.80 -0.06
N GLU A 164 17.37 -2.82 -0.92
CA GLU A 164 16.60 -2.75 -2.17
C GLU A 164 15.17 -3.28 -2.04
N SER A 165 14.72 -3.68 -0.86
CA SER A 165 13.38 -4.26 -0.66
C SER A 165 12.27 -3.28 -1.11
N THR A 166 11.57 -3.66 -2.18
CA THR A 166 10.51 -2.86 -2.81
C THR A 166 9.11 -3.25 -2.37
N GLY A 167 8.97 -4.35 -1.63
CA GLY A 167 7.70 -4.98 -1.29
C GLY A 167 7.26 -5.97 -2.37
N PHE A 168 6.43 -6.94 -2.01
CA PHE A 168 5.85 -7.91 -2.93
C PHE A 168 4.65 -8.62 -2.30
N TYR A 169 3.81 -9.23 -3.12
CA TYR A 169 2.88 -10.25 -2.68
C TYR A 169 3.33 -11.65 -3.14
N LEU A 170 2.94 -12.67 -2.39
CA LEU A 170 3.17 -14.08 -2.72
C LEU A 170 1.94 -14.91 -2.33
N ILE A 171 1.81 -16.07 -2.98
CA ILE A 171 0.82 -17.07 -2.60
C ILE A 171 1.55 -18.24 -1.97
N SER A 172 1.17 -18.58 -0.74
CA SER A 172 1.77 -19.68 -0.02
C SER A 172 1.57 -21.01 -0.74
N SER A 173 2.57 -21.87 -0.62
CA SER A 173 2.54 -23.25 -1.07
C SER A 173 2.61 -24.19 0.14
N GLY A 174 2.17 -25.44 -0.02
CA GLY A 174 2.20 -26.43 1.08
C GLY A 174 0.96 -26.38 1.98
N SER A 175 1.15 -26.42 3.31
CA SER A 175 0.04 -26.55 4.27
C SER A 175 -0.89 -25.33 4.33
N ASP A 176 -0.36 -24.14 4.00
CA ASP A 176 -1.11 -22.88 3.90
C ASP A 176 -1.47 -22.54 2.44
N TYR A 177 -1.53 -23.54 1.55
CA TYR A 177 -1.73 -23.35 0.11
C TYR A 177 -2.89 -22.41 -0.22
N GLY A 178 -2.60 -21.41 -1.04
CA GLY A 178 -3.58 -20.43 -1.50
C GLY A 178 -3.75 -19.21 -0.58
N THR A 179 -3.10 -19.19 0.59
CA THR A 179 -3.03 -17.99 1.43
C THR A 179 -2.19 -16.93 0.73
N VAL A 180 -2.72 -15.71 0.63
CA VAL A 180 -1.98 -14.58 0.07
C VAL A 180 -1.26 -13.83 1.18
N HIS A 181 0.01 -13.54 0.95
CA HIS A 181 0.84 -12.75 1.84
C HIS A 181 1.34 -11.50 1.10
N ILE A 182 1.35 -10.37 1.79
CA ILE A 182 1.96 -9.12 1.33
C ILE A 182 3.12 -8.80 2.26
N CYS A 183 4.32 -8.68 1.72
CA CYS A 183 5.56 -8.35 2.42
C CYS A 183 5.93 -6.90 2.09
N THR A 184 5.80 -5.97 3.04
CA THR A 184 6.11 -4.56 2.80
C THR A 184 7.49 -4.13 3.33
N PHE A 185 8.02 -4.87 4.32
CA PHE A 185 9.25 -4.53 5.04
C PHE A 185 9.24 -3.12 5.64
N ASP A 186 8.06 -2.57 5.93
CA ASP A 186 7.88 -1.20 6.37
C ASP A 186 8.70 -0.84 7.62
N TYR A 187 9.00 -1.82 8.49
CA TYR A 187 9.78 -1.60 9.70
C TYR A 187 11.28 -1.45 9.47
N GLU A 188 11.86 -2.20 8.51
CA GLU A 188 13.32 -2.25 8.28
C GLU A 188 13.78 -1.37 7.11
N LYS A 189 12.85 -1.00 6.24
CA LYS A 189 13.13 -0.22 5.04
C LYS A 189 13.73 1.14 5.41
N LYS A 190 14.97 1.40 4.99
CA LYS A 190 15.69 2.65 5.29
C LYS A 190 15.29 3.82 4.40
N ASN A 191 14.88 3.53 3.16
CA ASN A 191 14.51 4.54 2.16
C ASN A 191 13.03 4.93 2.20
N ARG A 192 12.38 4.83 3.37
CA ARG A 192 11.02 5.31 3.52
C ARG A 192 10.97 6.83 3.43
N ILE A 193 9.93 7.31 2.76
CA ILE A 193 9.61 8.74 2.73
C ILE A 193 9.07 9.17 4.10
N LEU A 194 8.16 8.38 4.68
CA LEU A 194 7.58 8.62 6.00
C LEU A 194 8.25 7.73 7.06
N PRO A 195 8.75 8.29 8.18
CA PRO A 195 9.24 7.51 9.31
C PRO A 195 8.16 6.54 9.80
N PHE A 196 8.54 5.27 9.99
CA PHE A 196 7.58 4.25 10.41
C PHE A 196 7.29 4.33 11.92
N ASN A 197 6.27 5.11 12.26
CA ASN A 197 5.79 5.33 13.62
C ASN A 197 4.25 5.37 13.63
N GLU A 198 3.64 5.42 14.82
CA GLU A 198 2.18 5.41 14.97
C GLU A 198 1.47 6.54 14.21
N GLU A 199 2.04 7.76 14.24
CA GLU A 199 1.48 8.95 13.62
C GLU A 199 1.37 8.83 12.09
N HIS A 200 2.39 8.28 11.44
CA HIS A 200 2.40 8.11 9.98
C HIS A 200 1.75 6.80 9.54
N ALA A 201 1.90 5.72 10.31
CA ALA A 201 1.44 4.39 9.93
C ALA A 201 -0.08 4.32 9.68
N ILE A 202 -0.88 5.20 10.30
CA ILE A 202 -2.32 5.29 10.06
C ILE A 202 -2.70 6.07 8.79
N ARG A 203 -1.80 6.91 8.27
CA ARG A 203 -2.10 7.84 7.17
C ARG A 203 -2.25 7.10 5.86
N ILE A 204 -3.13 7.60 4.98
CA ILE A 204 -3.35 6.97 3.66
C ILE A 204 -2.08 7.03 2.78
N GLN A 205 -1.29 8.08 2.94
CA GLN A 205 -0.03 8.31 2.24
C GLN A 205 1.00 7.21 2.54
N ASP A 206 1.03 6.70 3.77
CA ASP A 206 1.91 5.61 4.18
C ASP A 206 1.47 4.24 3.63
N GLN A 207 0.29 4.16 3.01
CA GLN A 207 -0.24 2.92 2.45
C GLN A 207 0.06 2.76 0.96
N LEU A 208 0.89 3.61 0.35
CA LEU A 208 1.21 3.55 -1.09
C LEU A 208 1.68 2.15 -1.52
N LEU A 209 2.70 1.61 -0.85
CA LEU A 209 3.24 0.30 -1.17
C LEU A 209 2.24 -0.82 -0.89
N PHE A 210 1.56 -0.77 0.25
CA PHE A 210 0.54 -1.76 0.58
C PHE A 210 -0.59 -1.79 -0.46
N ILE A 211 -1.09 -0.62 -0.91
CA ILE A 211 -2.13 -0.54 -1.93
C ILE A 211 -1.63 -1.04 -3.28
N HIS A 212 -0.38 -0.78 -3.63
CA HIS A 212 0.25 -1.34 -4.82
C HIS A 212 0.13 -2.88 -4.78
N GLU A 213 0.61 -3.53 -3.72
CA GLU A 213 0.53 -4.99 -3.61
C GLU A 213 -0.92 -5.51 -3.51
N ALA A 214 -1.78 -4.82 -2.76
CA ALA A 214 -3.19 -5.20 -2.65
C ALA A 214 -3.94 -5.07 -3.98
N ALA A 215 -3.57 -4.13 -4.84
CA ALA A 215 -4.14 -4.00 -6.18
C ALA A 215 -3.69 -5.14 -7.11
N HIS A 216 -2.45 -5.63 -7.00
CA HIS A 216 -2.06 -6.88 -7.66
C HIS A 216 -2.94 -8.06 -7.21
N VAL A 217 -3.26 -8.14 -5.92
CA VAL A 217 -4.16 -9.18 -5.39
C VAL A 217 -5.59 -9.05 -5.94
N MET A 218 -6.05 -7.86 -6.36
CA MET A 218 -7.34 -7.70 -7.04
C MET A 218 -7.35 -8.33 -8.44
N PHE A 219 -6.20 -8.32 -9.14
CA PHE A 219 -6.02 -9.03 -10.42
C PHE A 219 -5.86 -10.54 -10.24
N TYR A 220 -5.30 -10.98 -9.11
CA TYR A 220 -5.05 -12.39 -8.84
C TYR A 220 -6.31 -13.27 -8.99
N LYS A 221 -6.14 -14.47 -9.55
CA LYS A 221 -7.17 -15.41 -10.06
C LYS A 221 -8.02 -14.90 -11.24
N ARG A 222 -8.27 -13.60 -11.33
CA ARG A 222 -9.09 -13.01 -12.40
C ARG A 222 -8.35 -12.89 -13.72
N THR A 223 -7.06 -12.63 -13.67
CA THR A 223 -6.25 -12.35 -14.86
C THR A 223 -4.94 -13.15 -14.87
N ILE A 224 -4.45 -13.42 -16.08
CA ILE A 224 -3.05 -13.77 -16.38
C ILE A 224 -2.44 -12.68 -17.26
N VAL A 225 -2.86 -11.44 -17.02
CA VAL A 225 -2.34 -10.30 -17.76
C VAL A 225 -0.85 -10.20 -17.50
N SER A 226 -0.05 -9.87 -18.51
CA SER A 226 1.39 -9.69 -18.37
C SER A 226 1.69 -8.74 -17.22
N TYR A 227 2.72 -9.10 -16.43
CA TYR A 227 3.15 -8.31 -15.29
C TYR A 227 3.38 -6.85 -15.69
N GLU A 228 4.01 -6.62 -16.85
CA GLU A 228 4.25 -5.30 -17.42
C GLU A 228 2.98 -4.45 -17.51
N ILE A 229 1.88 -5.00 -18.05
CA ILE A 229 0.61 -4.26 -18.15
C ILE A 229 0.00 -4.08 -16.76
N GLN A 230 -0.10 -5.14 -15.94
CA GLN A 230 -0.71 -5.03 -14.61
C GLN A 230 -0.04 -3.95 -13.77
N GLU A 231 1.29 -3.94 -13.78
CA GLU A 231 2.12 -3.03 -13.02
C GLU A 231 1.81 -1.55 -13.31
N GLN A 232 1.53 -1.19 -14.56
CA GLN A 232 1.16 0.20 -14.91
C GLN A 232 -0.16 0.61 -14.25
N PHE A 233 -1.17 -0.26 -14.28
CA PHE A 233 -2.49 0.01 -13.70
C PHE A 233 -2.43 0.02 -12.17
N VAL A 234 -1.71 -0.93 -11.59
CA VAL A 234 -1.51 -1.04 -10.14
C VAL A 234 -0.80 0.21 -9.58
N LYS A 235 0.25 0.70 -10.26
CA LYS A 235 0.90 1.96 -9.91
C LYS A 235 -0.06 3.15 -9.96
N ALA A 236 -0.81 3.30 -11.05
CA ALA A 236 -1.79 4.38 -11.17
C ALA A 236 -2.84 4.35 -10.03
N ILE A 237 -3.39 3.18 -9.72
CA ILE A 237 -4.31 2.98 -8.58
C ILE A 237 -3.66 3.42 -7.27
N SER A 238 -2.42 3.01 -7.02
CA SER A 238 -1.71 3.34 -5.78
C SER A 238 -1.50 4.85 -5.60
N PHE A 239 -1.14 5.58 -6.67
CA PHE A 239 -0.98 7.03 -6.62
C PHE A 239 -2.31 7.78 -6.52
N HIS A 240 -3.39 7.25 -7.11
CA HIS A 240 -4.72 7.82 -6.93
C HIS A 240 -5.17 7.77 -5.47
N ILE A 241 -5.00 6.61 -4.82
CA ILE A 241 -5.49 6.37 -3.46
C ILE A 241 -4.59 7.02 -2.40
N SER A 242 -3.27 6.85 -2.53
CA SER A 242 -2.29 7.21 -1.49
C SER A 242 -1.51 8.48 -1.81
N GLY A 243 -1.63 9.00 -3.03
CA GLY A 243 -0.91 10.18 -3.49
C GLY A 243 0.50 9.88 -3.99
N ASN A 244 1.01 10.80 -4.80
CA ASN A 244 2.36 10.79 -5.31
C ASN A 244 3.21 11.80 -4.52
N TRP A 245 4.36 11.35 -4.02
CA TRP A 245 5.27 12.22 -3.27
C TRP A 245 5.98 13.18 -4.22
N ASP A 246 5.89 14.47 -3.95
CA ASP A 246 6.48 15.50 -4.82
C ASP A 246 7.98 15.73 -4.60
N GLY A 247 8.60 14.93 -3.73
CA GLY A 247 10.03 14.99 -3.41
C GLY A 247 10.38 15.94 -2.27
N ASN A 248 9.41 16.66 -1.68
CA ASN A 248 9.69 17.69 -0.68
C ASN A 248 9.10 17.33 0.68
N GLY A 249 9.91 17.05 1.70
CA GLY A 249 9.44 16.87 3.09
C GLY A 249 8.43 15.73 3.29
N THR A 250 7.83 15.68 4.48
CA THR A 250 6.99 14.55 4.95
C THR A 250 5.57 14.96 5.34
N GLY A 251 5.16 16.20 5.04
CA GLY A 251 3.80 16.68 5.32
C GLY A 251 2.80 16.18 4.28
N ASP A 252 1.52 16.10 4.67
CA ASP A 252 0.44 15.58 3.80
C ASP A 252 0.30 16.36 2.48
N SER A 253 0.59 17.66 2.49
CA SER A 253 0.58 18.53 1.29
C SER A 253 1.56 18.09 0.21
N ASN A 254 2.57 17.29 0.58
CA ASN A 254 3.65 16.85 -0.29
C ASN A 254 3.35 15.49 -0.93
N PHE A 255 2.19 14.90 -0.62
CA PHE A 255 1.65 13.70 -1.23
C PHE A 255 0.39 14.07 -2.01
N LYS A 256 0.59 14.55 -3.24
CA LYS A 256 -0.53 15.03 -4.06
C LYS A 256 -1.30 13.83 -4.59
N SER A 257 -2.57 13.73 -4.22
CA SER A 257 -3.46 12.73 -4.79
C SER A 257 -3.58 12.97 -6.30
N VAL A 258 -3.39 11.89 -7.06
CA VAL A 258 -3.53 11.93 -8.51
C VAL A 258 -5.01 11.84 -8.83
N SER A 259 -5.64 12.97 -9.17
CA SER A 259 -7.10 13.04 -9.31
C SER A 259 -7.62 12.57 -10.67
N THR A 260 -6.75 12.51 -11.68
CA THR A 260 -7.06 12.03 -13.02
C THR A 260 -5.92 11.19 -13.59
N ALA A 261 -6.25 10.17 -14.39
CA ALA A 261 -5.26 9.38 -15.10
C ALA A 261 -4.44 10.20 -16.12
N CYS A 262 -4.87 11.42 -16.47
CA CYS A 262 -4.15 12.35 -17.34
C CYS A 262 -3.04 13.13 -16.61
N ASP A 263 -2.84 12.91 -15.32
CA ASP A 263 -1.84 13.62 -14.52
C ASP A 263 -0.42 13.30 -15.01
N GLN A 264 0.35 14.33 -15.32
CA GLN A 264 1.71 14.17 -15.85
C GLN A 264 2.65 13.45 -14.87
N SER A 265 2.39 13.54 -13.57
CA SER A 265 3.23 12.95 -12.53
C SER A 265 3.24 11.42 -12.55
N ILE A 266 2.26 10.76 -13.18
CA ILE A 266 2.23 9.30 -13.31
C ILE A 266 2.82 8.79 -14.62
N PHE A 267 3.16 9.65 -15.58
CA PHE A 267 3.61 9.23 -16.92
C PHE A 267 4.82 8.27 -16.88
N SER A 268 5.82 8.55 -16.03
CA SER A 268 7.03 7.72 -15.91
C SER A 268 6.80 6.38 -15.21
N PHE A 269 5.66 6.20 -14.53
CA PHE A 269 5.38 5.03 -13.69
C PHE A 269 4.21 4.20 -14.22
N ALA A 270 3.24 4.85 -14.85
CA ALA A 270 1.98 4.31 -15.33
C ALA A 270 1.63 4.90 -16.70
N LYS A 271 2.52 4.69 -17.67
CA LYS A 271 2.44 5.22 -19.05
C LYS A 271 1.14 4.80 -19.74
N ALA A 272 0.72 3.54 -19.60
CA ALA A 272 -0.48 3.04 -20.26
C ALA A 272 -1.78 3.76 -19.79
N PRO A 273 -2.10 3.83 -18.48
CA PRO A 273 -3.21 4.66 -18.00
C PRO A 273 -3.15 6.13 -18.46
N PHE A 274 -1.96 6.73 -18.46
CA PHE A 274 -1.79 8.11 -18.93
C PHE A 274 -2.14 8.29 -20.42
N LEU A 275 -1.59 7.44 -21.29
CA LEU A 275 -1.87 7.50 -22.73
C LEU A 275 -3.34 7.23 -23.03
N LEU A 276 -3.94 6.26 -22.34
CA LEU A 276 -5.38 5.97 -22.44
C LEU A 276 -6.21 7.19 -22.05
N CYS A 277 -5.86 7.89 -20.98
CA CYS A 277 -6.55 9.11 -20.60
C CYS A 277 -6.40 10.19 -21.67
N LYS A 278 -5.15 10.46 -22.06
CA LYS A 278 -4.81 11.58 -22.95
C LYS A 278 -5.49 11.49 -24.31
N TYR A 279 -5.60 10.29 -24.87
CA TYR A 279 -6.11 10.09 -26.22
C TYR A 279 -7.54 9.55 -26.27
N TYR A 280 -7.98 8.82 -25.25
CA TYR A 280 -9.25 8.10 -25.29
C TYR A 280 -10.26 8.56 -24.23
N GLY A 281 -9.81 9.30 -23.21
CA GLY A 281 -10.66 9.79 -22.13
C GLY A 281 -10.83 8.82 -20.97
N PHE A 282 -9.98 7.80 -20.87
CA PHE A 282 -9.93 6.89 -19.72
C PHE A 282 -9.61 7.64 -18.42
N ASP A 283 -10.31 7.37 -17.32
CA ASP A 283 -9.98 7.92 -16.00
C ASP A 283 -10.20 6.91 -14.86
N PHE A 284 -9.88 7.28 -13.62
CA PHE A 284 -9.98 6.41 -12.46
C PHE A 284 -11.40 5.86 -12.22
N ASN A 285 -12.43 6.60 -12.61
CA ASN A 285 -13.81 6.14 -12.50
C ASN A 285 -14.14 4.95 -13.43
N ASP A 286 -13.33 4.70 -14.47
CA ASP A 286 -13.53 3.59 -15.40
C ASP A 286 -13.06 2.25 -14.84
N TYR A 287 -12.18 2.25 -13.83
CA TYR A 287 -11.67 1.02 -13.21
C TYR A 287 -12.80 0.14 -12.69
N GLY A 288 -13.83 0.73 -12.07
CA GLY A 288 -14.98 -0.01 -11.55
C GLY A 288 -15.68 -0.82 -12.64
N SER A 289 -15.99 -0.17 -13.77
CA SER A 289 -16.63 -0.81 -14.92
C SER A 289 -15.76 -1.92 -15.51
N ILE A 290 -14.44 -1.70 -15.63
CA ILE A 290 -13.50 -2.70 -16.13
C ILE A 290 -13.46 -3.92 -15.20
N PHE A 291 -13.31 -3.70 -13.89
CA PHE A 291 -13.23 -4.80 -12.92
C PHE A 291 -14.55 -5.57 -12.80
N LEU A 292 -15.70 -4.92 -12.96
CA LEU A 292 -16.99 -5.61 -13.05
C LEU A 292 -17.08 -6.52 -14.29
N LEU A 293 -16.54 -6.09 -15.45
CA LEU A 293 -16.46 -6.95 -16.64
C LEU A 293 -15.53 -8.15 -16.42
N ILE A 294 -14.38 -7.91 -15.78
CA ILE A 294 -13.40 -8.93 -15.40
C ILE A 294 -14.03 -9.96 -14.46
N ASP A 295 -14.67 -9.50 -13.38
CA ASP A 295 -15.29 -10.36 -12.36
C ASP A 295 -16.46 -11.17 -12.92
N LYS A 296 -17.27 -10.56 -13.78
CA LYS A 296 -18.35 -11.26 -14.51
C LYS A 296 -17.84 -12.39 -15.40
N GLU A 297 -16.70 -12.21 -16.07
CA GLU A 297 -16.10 -13.25 -16.91
C GLU A 297 -15.45 -14.35 -16.06
N PHE A 298 -14.79 -13.97 -14.97
CA PHE A 298 -14.24 -14.91 -14.00
C PHE A 298 -15.33 -15.77 -13.34
N GLY A 299 -16.51 -15.20 -13.05
CA GLY A 299 -17.65 -15.97 -12.54
C GLY A 299 -18.24 -16.98 -13.55
N LYS A 300 -17.98 -16.79 -14.85
CA LYS A 300 -18.45 -17.67 -15.92
C LYS A 300 -17.42 -18.71 -16.34
N THR A 301 -16.14 -18.39 -16.19
CA THR A 301 -15.03 -19.18 -16.73
C THR A 301 -14.03 -19.48 -15.64
N THR A 302 -13.49 -20.70 -15.63
CA THR A 302 -12.35 -21.03 -14.75
C THR A 302 -11.02 -20.54 -15.32
N LYS A 303 -11.04 -19.83 -16.45
CA LYS A 303 -9.84 -19.38 -17.17
C LYS A 303 -9.59 -17.91 -16.85
N PRO A 304 -8.38 -17.55 -16.38
CA PRO A 304 -8.04 -16.15 -16.19
C PRO A 304 -8.02 -15.38 -17.51
N ILE A 305 -8.35 -14.09 -17.44
CA ILE A 305 -8.36 -13.17 -18.57
C ILE A 305 -6.92 -12.87 -19.03
N ILE A 306 -6.70 -12.95 -20.34
CA ILE A 306 -5.42 -12.61 -21.00
C ILE A 306 -5.37 -11.13 -21.41
N ASP A 307 -4.17 -10.63 -21.74
CA ASP A 307 -3.90 -9.25 -22.17
C ASP A 307 -4.88 -8.72 -23.22
N SER A 308 -5.10 -9.46 -24.30
CA SER A 308 -5.95 -9.00 -25.39
C SER A 308 -7.39 -8.75 -24.93
N LYS A 309 -7.90 -9.61 -24.05
CA LYS A 309 -9.26 -9.48 -23.51
C LYS A 309 -9.35 -8.33 -22.50
N PHE A 310 -8.32 -8.13 -21.67
CA PHE A 310 -8.23 -6.98 -20.78
C PHE A 310 -8.22 -5.64 -21.56
N LYS A 311 -7.42 -5.56 -22.62
CA LYS A 311 -7.37 -4.39 -23.52
C LYS A 311 -8.74 -4.13 -24.17
N ASN A 312 -9.45 -5.18 -24.58
CA ASN A 312 -10.80 -5.04 -25.13
C ASN A 312 -11.79 -4.49 -24.10
N TYR A 313 -11.74 -4.92 -22.83
CA TYR A 313 -12.61 -4.34 -21.80
C TYR A 313 -12.36 -2.85 -21.58
N ILE A 314 -11.11 -2.42 -21.66
CA ILE A 314 -10.78 -0.99 -21.62
C ILE A 314 -11.43 -0.27 -22.80
N SER A 315 -11.27 -0.79 -24.02
CA SER A 315 -11.90 -0.26 -25.23
C SER A 315 -13.42 -0.19 -25.14
N ASP A 316 -14.06 -1.22 -24.59
CA ASP A 316 -15.51 -1.28 -24.39
C ASP A 316 -15.97 -0.18 -23.42
N VAL A 317 -15.24 0.02 -22.32
CA VAL A 317 -15.59 1.02 -21.29
C VAL A 317 -15.38 2.46 -21.80
N VAL A 318 -14.29 2.73 -22.50
CA VAL A 318 -14.04 4.08 -23.06
C VAL A 318 -14.82 4.34 -24.36
N GLY A 319 -15.44 3.31 -24.95
CA GLY A 319 -16.22 3.38 -26.19
C GLY A 319 -15.40 3.66 -27.44
N LYS A 320 -14.10 3.32 -27.45
CA LYS A 320 -13.15 3.59 -28.56
C LYS A 320 -12.14 2.46 -28.71
N ASP A 321 -11.64 2.24 -29.93
CA ASP A 321 -10.49 1.35 -30.15
C ASP A 321 -9.22 1.99 -29.57
N THR A 322 -8.62 1.31 -28.59
CA THR A 322 -7.43 1.77 -27.86
C THR A 322 -6.14 1.13 -28.38
N SER A 323 -6.19 0.42 -29.51
CA SER A 323 -5.07 -0.36 -30.05
C SER A 323 -3.76 0.45 -30.19
N ASP A 324 -3.85 1.73 -30.54
CA ASP A 324 -2.67 2.59 -30.70
C ASP A 324 -2.03 3.03 -29.37
N ALA A 325 -2.80 3.23 -28.29
CA ALA A 325 -2.23 3.47 -26.96
C ALA A 325 -1.35 2.29 -26.50
N TRP A 326 -1.77 1.07 -26.83
CA TRP A 326 -1.02 -0.13 -26.46
C TRP A 326 0.26 -0.30 -27.26
N LYS A 327 0.29 0.15 -28.53
CA LYS A 327 1.52 0.19 -29.34
C LYS A 327 2.50 1.24 -28.81
N ALA A 328 2.02 2.46 -28.58
CA ALA A 328 2.83 3.56 -28.06
C ALA A 328 3.39 3.31 -26.65
N HIS A 329 2.76 2.41 -25.89
CA HIS A 329 3.29 1.95 -24.61
C HIS A 329 4.54 1.08 -24.76
N GLN A 330 4.61 0.25 -25.81
CA GLN A 330 5.70 -0.70 -26.07
C GLN A 330 6.95 -0.05 -26.68
N GLU A 331 6.82 1.16 -27.21
CA GLU A 331 7.90 2.01 -27.71
C GLU A 331 8.57 2.82 -26.59
#